data_AF-W2ESR5-F1
#
_entry.id   AF-W2ESR5-F1
#
_cell.length_a   1.000
_cell.length_b   1.000
_cell.length_c   1.000
_cell.angle_alpha   90.00
_cell.angle_beta   90.00
_cell.angle_gamma   90.00
#
_symmetry.space_group_name_H-M   'P 1'
#
loop_
_entity.id
_entity.type
_entity.pdbx_description
1 polymer ?
#
loop_
_entity_poly.entity_id
_entity_poly.type
_entity_poly.pdbx_seq_one_letter_code
_entity_poly.pdbx_strand_id
1 'polypeptide(L)' 'MAFRPGRLGMGYREDEVDAFLDRVVETLRGTADRPLTPDEVRAATFSTVMFRPGYAITEVDGFLNEIAGILERRP' A
#
# COMPACT_ATOMS: atom_id res chain seq x y z
N MET A 1 -1.54 -4.44 11.14
CA MET A 1 -0.12 -4.63 10.75
C MET A 1 0.50 -3.25 10.89
N ALA A 2 1.55 -3.07 11.69
CA ALA A 2 2.11 -1.73 11.90
C ALA A 2 3.39 -1.59 11.07
N PHE A 3 3.39 -0.70 10.09
CA PHE A 3 4.59 -0.39 9.34
C PHE A 3 5.53 0.47 10.18
N ARG A 4 6.83 0.34 9.96
CA ARG A 4 7.84 1.12 10.68
C ARG A 4 7.81 2.58 10.23
N PRO A 5 8.03 3.53 11.15
CA PRO A 5 8.14 4.93 10.79
C PRO A 5 9.36 5.17 9.89
N GLY A 6 9.18 6.02 8.88
CA GLY A 6 10.23 6.44 7.96
C GLY A 6 11.42 7.07 8.69
N ARG A 7 12.64 6.71 8.27
CA ARG A 7 13.87 7.30 8.82
C ARG A 7 13.99 8.76 8.36
N LEU A 8 14.39 9.66 9.27
CA LEU A 8 14.58 11.10 9.03
C LEU A 8 13.29 11.89 8.72
N GLY A 9 12.12 11.40 9.17
CA GLY A 9 10.85 12.11 9.02
C GLY A 9 10.37 12.18 7.58
N MET A 10 10.84 11.26 6.73
CA MET A 10 10.42 11.07 5.35
C MET A 10 9.74 9.71 5.23
N GLY A 11 8.46 9.73 4.91
CA GLY A 11 7.64 8.52 4.76
C GLY A 11 6.39 8.82 3.97
N TYR A 12 5.70 7.78 3.53
CA TYR A 12 4.37 7.94 2.96
C TYR A 12 3.37 8.34 4.03
N ARG A 13 2.37 9.14 3.66
CA ARG A 13 1.28 9.50 4.56
C ARG A 13 0.51 8.23 4.96
N GLU A 14 0.47 7.95 6.26
CA GLU A 14 -0.18 6.77 6.82
C GLU A 14 -1.64 6.67 6.36
N ASP A 15 -2.39 7.78 6.39
CA ASP A 15 -3.80 7.81 5.98
C ASP A 15 -4.02 7.37 4.51
N GLU A 16 -3.13 7.76 3.59
CA GLU A 16 -3.25 7.39 2.18
C GLU A 16 -2.90 5.92 1.95
N VAL A 17 -1.88 5.43 2.66
CA VAL A 17 -1.50 4.03 2.62
C VAL A 17 -2.61 3.17 3.21
N ASP A 18 -3.12 3.50 4.39
CA ASP A 18 -4.17 2.75 5.07
C ASP A 18 -5.46 2.68 4.23
N ALA A 19 -5.89 3.80 3.63
CA ALA A 19 -7.06 3.81 2.75
C ALA A 19 -6.86 2.92 1.50
N PHE A 20 -5.65 2.87 0.95
CA PHE A 20 -5.34 1.98 -0.16
C PHE A 20 -5.31 0.51 0.26
N LEU A 21 -4.77 0.22 1.44
CA LEU A 21 -4.74 -1.11 2.02
C LEU A 21 -6.14 -1.67 2.27
N ASP A 22 -7.09 -0.85 2.74
CA ASP A 22 -8.48 -1.25 2.87
C ASP A 22 -9.04 -1.73 1.52
N ARG A 23 -8.78 -1.00 0.44
CA ARG A 23 -9.23 -1.37 -0.91
C ARG A 23 -8.58 -2.66 -1.41
N VAL A 24 -7.31 -2.90 -1.09
CA VAL A 24 -6.63 -4.18 -1.36
C VAL A 24 -7.32 -5.30 -0.60
N VAL A 25 -7.65 -5.10 0.68
CA VAL A 25 -8.34 -6.09 1.50
C VAL A 25 -9.72 -6.41 0.92
N GLU A 26 -10.50 -5.41 0.49
CA GLU A 26 -11.78 -5.60 -0.19
C GLU A 26 -11.63 -6.39 -1.49
N THR A 27 -10.58 -6.10 -2.27
CA THR A 27 -10.26 -6.83 -3.50
C THR A 27 -9.95 -8.30 -3.20
N LEU A 28 -9.10 -8.56 -2.20
CA LEU A 28 -8.73 -9.92 -1.79
C LEU A 28 -9.89 -10.72 -1.18
N ARG A 29 -10.87 -10.03 -0.57
CA ARG A 29 -12.11 -10.60 -0.05
C ARG A 29 -13.16 -10.80 -1.14
N GLY A 30 -12.98 -10.25 -2.34
CA GLY A 30 -13.98 -10.27 -3.41
C GLY A 30 -15.21 -9.40 -3.12
N THR A 31 -15.08 -8.43 -2.21
CA THR A 31 -16.15 -7.50 -1.82
C THR A 31 -15.99 -6.11 -2.45
N ALA A 32 -14.85 -5.85 -3.10
CA ALA A 32 -14.62 -4.60 -3.79
C ALA A 32 -15.55 -4.47 -5.00
N ASP A 33 -16.27 -3.35 -5.09
CA ASP A 33 -17.09 -2.99 -6.25
C ASP A 33 -16.25 -2.92 -7.54
N ARG A 34 -15.01 -2.42 -7.40
CA ARG A 34 -13.97 -2.50 -8.42
C ARG A 34 -12.70 -3.12 -7.83
N PRO A 35 -12.41 -4.41 -8.13
CA PRO A 35 -11.18 -5.05 -7.67
C PRO A 35 -9.95 -4.39 -8.28
N LEU A 36 -8.91 -4.24 -7.46
CA LEU A 36 -7.60 -3.76 -7.90
C LEU A 36 -6.88 -4.81 -8.75
N THR A 37 -6.30 -4.38 -9.85
CA THR A 37 -5.42 -5.21 -10.67
C THR A 37 -3.99 -5.20 -10.12
N PRO A 38 -3.17 -6.24 -10.39
CA PRO A 38 -1.77 -6.25 -9.96
C PRO A 38 -0.96 -5.04 -10.46
N ASP A 39 -1.26 -4.56 -11.66
CA ASP A 39 -0.58 -3.41 -12.27
C ASP A 39 -0.94 -2.11 -11.54
N GLU A 40 -2.23 -1.92 -11.19
CA GLU A 40 -2.69 -0.79 -10.37
C GLU A 40 -2.03 -0.78 -8.98
N VAL A 41 -1.78 -1.96 -8.38
CA VAL A 41 -1.08 -2.05 -7.09
C VAL A 41 0.40 -1.67 -7.21
N ARG A 42 1.07 -2.06 -8.30
CA ARG A 42 2.48 -1.68 -8.54
C ARG A 42 2.65 -0.20 -8.89
N ALA A 43 1.66 0.38 -9.56
CA ALA A 43 1.65 1.79 -9.95
C ALA A 43 1.18 2.73 -8.83
N ALA A 44 0.71 2.18 -7.70
CA ALA A 44 0.25 2.97 -6.56
C ALA A 44 1.40 3.82 -6.00
N THR A 45 1.17 5.13 -5.90
CA THR A 45 2.12 6.09 -5.34
C THR A 45 1.40 6.95 -4.31
N PHE A 46 2.07 7.22 -3.19
CA PHE A 46 1.49 7.99 -2.08
C PHE A 46 2.25 9.28 -1.85
N SER A 47 1.57 10.25 -1.26
CA SER A 47 2.19 11.52 -0.85
C SER A 47 3.22 11.28 0.24
N THR A 48 4.39 11.90 0.10
CA THR A 48 5.41 11.88 1.16
C THR A 48 5.17 13.02 2.14
N VAL A 49 5.23 12.70 3.42
CA VAL A 49 5.21 13.70 4.49
C VAL A 49 6.65 13.96 4.96
N MET A 50 6.95 15.23 5.20
CA MET A 50 8.20 15.68 5.82
C MET A 50 7.91 16.17 7.23
N PHE A 51 8.79 15.87 8.18
CA PHE A 51 8.69 16.27 9.60
C PHE A 51 7.48 15.71 10.36
N ARG A 52 6.77 14.72 9.80
CA ARG A 52 5.68 13.99 10.44
C ARG A 52 5.97 12.50 10.44
N PRO A 53 5.39 11.72 11.37
CA PRO A 53 5.37 10.28 11.23
C PRO A 53 4.68 9.91 9.90
N GLY A 54 5.26 8.92 9.25
CA GLY A 54 4.86 8.40 7.96
C GLY A 54 5.42 7.00 7.83
N TYR A 55 4.77 6.13 7.08
CA TYR A 55 5.28 4.77 6.87
C TYR A 55 6.53 4.80 6.00
N ALA A 56 7.49 3.94 6.33
CA ALA A 56 8.73 3.83 5.56
C ALA A 56 8.43 3.42 4.12
N ILE A 57 8.82 4.27 3.17
CA ILE A 57 8.60 4.10 1.72
C ILE A 57 8.98 2.68 1.27
N THR A 58 10.19 2.24 1.62
CA THR A 58 10.70 0.91 1.24
C THR A 58 9.88 -0.25 1.81
N GLU A 59 9.26 -0.06 2.98
CA GLU A 59 8.45 -1.11 3.61
C GLU A 59 7.07 -1.18 2.95
N VAL A 60 6.48 -0.03 2.63
CA VAL A 60 5.22 0.06 1.88
C VAL A 60 5.42 -0.50 0.46
N ASP A 61 6.44 -0.06 -0.26
CA ASP A 61 6.72 -0.52 -1.64
C ASP A 61 6.97 -2.03 -1.70
N GLY A 62 7.74 -2.57 -0.75
CA GLY A 62 7.99 -4.00 -0.65
C GLY A 62 6.70 -4.79 -0.42
N PHE A 63 5.82 -4.26 0.44
CA PHE A 63 4.52 -4.86 0.73
C PHE A 63 3.56 -4.82 -0.48
N LEU A 64 3.50 -3.69 -1.19
CA LEU A 64 2.70 -3.57 -2.41
C LEU A 64 3.16 -4.57 -3.49
N ASN A 65 4.46 -4.76 -3.63
CA ASN A 65 5.00 -5.74 -4.58
C ASN A 65 4.61 -7.18 -4.22
N GLU A 66 4.56 -7.52 -2.93
CA GLU A 66 4.08 -8.83 -2.46
C GLU A 66 2.59 -9.03 -2.79
N ILE A 67 1.75 -8.03 -2.51
CA ILE A 67 0.31 -8.06 -2.83
C ILE A 67 0.09 -8.24 -4.33
N ALA A 68 0.81 -7.49 -5.16
CA ALA A 68 0.69 -7.61 -6.61
C ALA A 68 1.00 -9.05 -7.07
N GLY A 69 2.04 -9.67 -6.51
CA GLY A 69 2.37 -11.07 -6.77
C GLY A 69 1.30 -12.06 -6.29
N ILE A 70 0.57 -11.75 -5.20
CA ILE A 70 -0.56 -12.57 -4.74
C ILE A 70 -1.75 -12.44 -5.72
N LEU A 71 -2.04 -11.23 -6.18
CA LEU A 71 -3.13 -10.97 -7.13
C LEU A 71 -2.87 -11.64 -8.48
N GLU A 72 -1.62 -11.66 -8.97
CA GLU A 72 -1.25 -12.36 -10.21
C GLU A 72 -1.47 -13.87 -10.15
N ARG A 73 -1.40 -14.46 -8.95
CA ARG A 73 -1.59 -15.91 -8.75
C ARG A 73 -3.05 -16.30 -8.62
N ARG A 74 -3.96 -15.33 -8.49
CA ARG A 74 -5.40 -15.56 -8.46
C ARG A 74 -5.96 -15.36 -9.88
N PRO A 75 -6.49 -16.41 -10.53
CA PRO A 75 -7.10 -16.31 -11.86
C PRO A 75 -8.46 -15.62 -11.83
#